data_AF-A0A949UJP9-F1
#
_entry.id   AF-A0A949UJP9-F1
#
_cell.length_a   1.000
_cell.length_b   1.000
_cell.length_c   1.000
_cell.angle_alpha   90.00
_cell.angle_beta   90.00
_cell.angle_gamma   90.00
#
_symmetry.space_group_name_H-M   'P 1'
#
loop_
_entity.id
_entity.type
_entity.pdbx_description
1 polymer ?
#
loop_
_entity_poly.entity_id
_entity_poly.type
_entity_poly.pdbx_seq_one_letter_code
_entity_poly.pdbx_strand_id
1 'polypeptide(L)'
;YTNLVGMRSPSFVLMFMPIEPAYIEALKSNKNLFNYGYDKGIVLVSHTTLIPILRTVANLWMMERSNAEAREISEKAGDIYNQVCLVAERLQKLGGTLGTVSNHYNATVKALVGQQGLHGKVERFDQLSSKVIKTMPTLDPVHIDFETERLVLAAEPISEDSDRDEGVTASDSAEQALPSKSE
;
A
#
# COMPACT_ATOMS: atom_id res chain seq x y z
N TYR A 1 11.68 42.97 18.81
CA TYR A 1 12.09 42.65 17.43
C TYR A 1 11.29 41.49 16.80
N THR A 2 10.20 41.01 17.42
CA THR A 2 9.47 39.78 17.02
C THR A 2 8.35 39.98 15.98
N ASN A 3 8.02 41.23 15.62
CA ASN A 3 6.87 41.55 14.75
C ASN A 3 7.26 42.28 13.45
N LEU A 4 8.49 42.10 12.94
CA LEU A 4 8.84 42.60 11.61
C LEU A 4 8.44 41.57 10.53
N VAL A 5 7.52 41.99 9.65
CA VAL A 5 7.13 41.25 8.45
C VAL A 5 8.37 40.88 7.63
N GLY A 6 8.58 39.58 7.41
CA GLY A 6 9.69 39.04 6.60
C GLY A 6 10.78 38.33 7.40
N MET A 7 10.84 38.48 8.72
CA MET A 7 11.80 37.78 9.58
C MET A 7 11.09 36.66 10.36
N ARG A 8 11.35 35.39 10.00
CA ARG A 8 10.94 34.22 10.81
C ARG A 8 11.78 34.18 12.08
N SER A 9 11.40 34.95 13.11
CA SER A 9 12.01 34.85 14.43
C SER A 9 11.56 33.57 15.13
N PRO A 10 12.47 32.82 15.80
CA PRO A 10 12.10 31.61 16.54
C PRO A 10 11.07 31.91 17.64
N SER A 11 10.09 31.01 17.81
CA SER A 11 9.08 31.12 18.88
C SER A 11 9.69 30.92 20.27
N PHE A 12 10.82 30.20 20.37
CA PHE A 12 11.56 29.97 21.60
C PHE A 12 13.07 30.04 21.37
N VAL A 13 13.79 30.61 22.35
CA VAL A 13 15.25 30.65 22.41
C VAL A 13 15.70 29.86 23.63
N LEU A 14 16.63 28.94 23.43
CA LEU A 14 17.27 28.18 24.50
C LEU A 14 18.47 28.97 25.02
N MET A 15 18.44 29.37 26.29
CA MET A 15 19.54 30.07 26.94
C MET A 15 20.34 29.10 27.80
N PHE A 16 21.60 28.86 27.42
CA PHE A 16 22.48 27.92 28.10
C PHE A 16 23.14 28.53 29.34
N MET A 17 23.01 27.84 30.48
CA MET A 17 23.64 28.19 31.76
C MET A 17 24.77 27.21 32.08
N PRO A 18 26.05 27.60 31.90
CA PRO A 18 27.19 26.71 32.10
C PRO A 18 27.47 26.39 33.59
N ILE A 19 27.05 27.25 34.51
CA ILE A 19 27.27 27.10 35.96
C ILE A 19 25.95 26.70 36.62
N GLU A 20 25.63 25.41 36.56
CA GLU A 20 24.36 24.85 37.05
C GLU A 20 24.10 25.07 38.57
N PRO A 21 25.09 24.97 39.47
CA PRO A 21 24.87 25.24 40.90
C PRO A 21 24.40 26.67 41.19
N ALA A 22 24.94 27.65 40.46
CA ALA A 22 24.54 29.05 40.59
C ALA A 22 23.11 29.28 40.04
N TYR A 23 22.74 28.60 38.96
CA TYR A 23 21.38 28.61 38.43
C TYR A 23 20.36 28.06 39.43
N ILE A 24 20.67 26.92 40.07
CA ILE A 24 19.81 26.32 41.09
C ILE A 24 19.63 27.29 42.28
N GLU A 25 20.71 27.93 42.73
CA GLU A 25 20.64 28.88 43.83
C GLU A 25 19.81 30.13 43.47
N ALA A 26 19.94 30.62 42.23
CA ALA A 26 19.10 31.71 41.72
C ALA A 26 17.61 31.34 41.68
N LEU A 27 17.28 30.12 41.27
CA LEU A 27 15.89 29.62 41.28
C LEU A 27 15.34 29.45 42.71
N LYS A 28 16.17 29.04 43.67
CA LYS A 28 15.76 29.00 45.09
C LYS A 28 15.44 30.38 45.64
N SER A 29 16.27 31.37 45.29
CA SER A 29 16.08 32.76 45.70
C SER A 29 14.84 33.38 45.03
N ASN A 30 14.62 33.11 43.74
CA ASN A 30 13.45 33.57 43.00
C ASN A 30 12.84 32.47 42.13
N LYS A 31 11.77 31.84 42.65
CA LYS A 31 11.07 30.75 41.97
C LYS A 31 10.35 31.18 40.67
N ASN A 32 10.05 32.47 40.52
CA ASN A 32 9.35 32.98 39.33
C ASN A 32 10.30 33.27 38.16
N LEU A 33 11.61 33.17 38.36
CA LEU A 33 12.61 33.48 37.34
C LEU A 33 12.46 32.59 36.09
N PHE A 34 12.14 31.31 36.28
CA PHE A 34 11.90 30.38 35.17
C PHE A 34 10.68 30.80 34.35
N ASN A 35 9.54 31.03 35.01
CA ASN A 35 8.29 31.42 34.35
C ASN A 35 8.45 32.76 33.61
N TYR A 36 9.14 33.72 34.23
CA TYR A 36 9.45 35.00 33.58
C TYR A 36 10.25 34.84 32.29
N GLY A 37 11.21 33.92 32.24
CA GLY A 37 11.91 33.55 31.01
C GLY A 37 10.97 32.89 30.00
N TYR A 38 10.21 31.90 30.45
CA TYR A 38 9.29 31.13 29.64
C TYR A 38 8.24 31.99 28.93
N ASP A 39 7.60 32.92 29.65
CA ASP A 39 6.61 33.86 29.11
C ASP A 39 7.20 34.81 28.05
N LYS A 40 8.52 35.01 28.07
CA LYS A 40 9.26 35.79 27.07
C LYS A 40 9.82 34.93 25.94
N GLY A 41 9.49 33.65 25.89
CA GLY A 41 10.00 32.70 24.91
C GLY A 41 11.47 32.32 25.14
N ILE A 42 11.98 32.45 26.37
CA ILE A 42 13.37 32.10 26.73
C ILE A 42 13.34 30.92 27.71
N VAL A 43 13.84 29.78 27.26
CA VAL A 43 13.94 28.58 28.10
C VAL A 43 15.37 28.45 28.61
N LEU A 44 15.54 28.54 29.92
CA LEU A 44 16.83 28.32 30.57
C LEU A 44 17.16 26.83 30.57
N VAL A 45 18.33 26.49 30.04
CA VAL A 45 18.82 25.11 29.93
C VAL A 45 20.23 24.98 30.46
N SER A 46 20.53 23.86 31.11
CA SER A 46 21.84 23.45 31.61
C SER A 46 22.41 22.30 30.77
N HIS A 47 23.62 21.83 31.09
CA HIS A 47 24.24 20.70 30.40
C HIS A 47 23.37 19.44 30.40
N THR A 48 22.65 19.20 31.50
CA THR A 48 21.80 18.03 31.70
C THR A 48 20.46 18.10 30.94
N THR A 49 19.93 19.31 30.72
CA THR A 49 18.61 19.53 30.12
C THR A 49 18.68 19.87 28.64
N LEU A 50 19.80 20.40 28.16
CA LEU A 50 19.99 20.73 26.74
C LEU A 50 19.97 19.47 25.85
N ILE A 51 20.73 18.43 26.21
CA ILE A 51 20.86 17.22 25.40
C ILE A 51 19.50 16.50 25.21
N PRO A 52 18.70 16.26 26.28
CA PRO A 52 17.35 15.72 26.12
C PRO A 52 16.47 16.55 25.18
N ILE A 53 16.45 17.88 25.34
CA ILE A 53 15.62 18.76 24.50
C ILE A 53 16.04 18.67 23.03
N LEU A 54 17.35 18.74 22.74
CA LEU A 54 17.86 18.61 21.38
C LEU A 54 17.53 17.24 20.77
N ARG A 55 17.60 16.17 21.55
CA ARG A 55 17.19 14.83 21.12
C ARG A 55 15.69 14.77 20.82
N THR A 56 14.85 15.38 21.65
CA THR A 56 13.41 15.48 21.38
C THR A 56 13.13 16.20 20.07
N VAL A 57 13.83 17.31 19.81
CA VAL A 57 13.70 18.03 18.53
C VAL A 57 14.18 17.15 17.37
N ALA A 58 15.34 16.51 17.47
CA ALA A 58 15.84 15.62 16.42
C ALA A 58 14.86 14.47 16.13
N ASN A 59 14.29 13.87 17.17
CA ASN A 59 13.28 12.82 17.05
C ASN A 59 12.00 13.35 16.38
N LEU A 60 11.54 14.54 16.75
CA LEU A 60 10.37 15.17 16.13
C LEU A 60 10.59 15.38 14.62
N TRP A 61 11.78 15.82 14.21
CA TRP A 61 12.13 15.96 12.80
C TRP A 61 12.19 14.63 12.06
N MET A 62 12.70 13.59 12.70
CA MET A 62 12.72 12.24 12.13
C MET A 62 11.30 11.69 11.96
N MET A 63 10.44 11.89 12.95
CA MET A 63 9.02 11.52 12.88
C MET A 63 8.29 12.29 11.78
N GLU A 64 8.51 13.61 11.68
CA GLU A 64 7.91 14.42 10.63
C GLU A 64 8.32 13.95 9.23
N ARG A 65 9.61 13.66 9.03
CA ARG A 65 10.11 13.12 7.76
C ARG A 65 9.48 11.76 7.44
N SER A 66 9.45 10.85 8.41
CA SER A 66 8.83 9.53 8.24
C SER A 66 7.35 9.64 7.89
N ASN A 67 6.61 10.53 8.56
CA ASN A 67 5.21 10.79 8.26
C ASN A 67 5.02 11.34 6.83
N ALA A 68 5.88 12.25 6.39
CA ALA A 68 5.85 12.80 5.03
C ALA A 68 6.11 11.70 3.98
N GLU A 69 7.12 10.86 4.20
CA GLU A 69 7.46 9.73 3.33
C GLU A 69 6.32 8.70 3.27
N ALA A 70 5.75 8.32 4.41
CA ALA A 70 4.62 7.37 4.49
C ALA A 70 3.39 7.89 3.75
N ARG A 71 3.14 9.20 3.82
CA ARG A 71 2.05 9.85 3.08
C ARG A 71 2.28 9.79 1.57
N GLU A 72 3.49 10.09 1.12
CA GLU A 72 3.85 9.99 -0.31
C GLU A 72 3.73 8.56 -0.84
N ILE A 73 4.16 7.57 -0.05
CA ILE A 73 4.03 6.14 -0.41
C ILE A 73 2.54 5.76 -0.52
N SER A 74 1.71 6.21 0.42
CA SER A 74 0.27 5.91 0.41
C SER A 74 -0.44 6.52 -0.81
N GLU A 75 -0.09 7.75 -1.19
CA GLU A 75 -0.62 8.39 -2.40
C GLU A 75 -0.20 7.62 -3.67
N LYS A 76 1.09 7.26 -3.80
CA LYS A 76 1.59 6.47 -4.93
C LYS A 76 0.99 5.07 -4.99
N ALA A 77 0.77 4.43 -3.84
CA ALA A 77 0.12 3.12 -3.77
C ALA A 77 -1.33 3.18 -4.27
N GLY A 78 -2.07 4.24 -3.93
CA GLY A 78 -3.41 4.48 -4.47
C GLY A 78 -3.42 4.63 -5.98
N ASP A 79 -2.44 5.36 -6.55
CA ASP A 79 -2.30 5.50 -8.00
C ASP A 79 -2.02 4.17 -8.71
N ILE A 80 -1.12 3.35 -8.15
CA ILE A 80 -0.82 2.01 -8.70
C ILE A 80 -2.07 1.13 -8.65
N TYR A 81 -2.80 1.13 -7.54
CA TYR A 81 -4.04 0.36 -7.41
C TYR A 81 -5.06 0.75 -8.49
N ASN A 82 -5.28 2.05 -8.70
CA ASN A 82 -6.17 2.55 -9.74
C ASN A 82 -5.73 2.12 -11.15
N GLN A 83 -4.43 2.14 -11.44
CA GLN A 83 -3.90 1.67 -12.72
C GLN A 83 -4.16 0.18 -12.93
N VAL A 84 -3.97 -0.65 -11.90
CA VAL A 84 -4.25 -2.09 -11.97
C VAL A 84 -5.74 -2.34 -12.22
N CYS A 85 -6.64 -1.66 -11.51
CA CYS A 85 -8.08 -1.75 -11.75
C CYS A 85 -8.45 -1.40 -13.20
N LEU A 86 -7.87 -0.31 -13.74
CA LEU A 86 -8.10 0.11 -15.12
C LEU A 86 -7.56 -0.91 -16.15
N VAL A 87 -6.44 -1.58 -15.87
CA VAL A 87 -5.93 -2.68 -16.69
C VAL A 87 -6.88 -3.89 -16.63
N ALA A 88 -7.38 -4.25 -15.43
CA ALA A 88 -8.33 -5.33 -15.26
C ALA A 88 -9.63 -5.09 -16.03
N GLU A 89 -10.18 -3.87 -16.00
CA GLU A 89 -11.36 -3.51 -16.80
C GLU A 89 -11.11 -3.65 -18.31
N ARG A 90 -9.92 -3.25 -18.80
CA ARG A 90 -9.55 -3.41 -20.21
C ARG A 90 -9.46 -4.89 -20.60
N LEU A 91 -8.87 -5.72 -19.73
CA LEU A 91 -8.81 -7.17 -19.94
C LEU A 91 -10.19 -7.82 -19.94
N GLN A 92 -11.10 -7.39 -19.06
CA GLN A 92 -12.48 -7.87 -19.04
C GLN A 92 -13.20 -7.55 -20.35
N LYS A 93 -13.08 -6.31 -20.84
CA LYS A 93 -13.64 -5.90 -22.15
C LYS A 93 -13.05 -6.72 -23.29
N LEU A 94 -11.72 -6.91 -23.29
CA LEU A 94 -11.03 -7.73 -24.28
C LEU A 94 -11.54 -9.17 -24.28
N GLY A 95 -11.69 -9.80 -23.11
CA GLY A 95 -12.26 -11.14 -22.97
C GLY A 95 -13.65 -11.26 -23.60
N GLY A 96 -14.52 -10.28 -23.37
CA GLY A 96 -15.85 -10.22 -24.00
C GLY A 96 -15.79 -10.11 -25.53
N THR A 97 -14.89 -9.28 -26.05
CA THR A 97 -14.70 -9.17 -27.52
C THR A 97 -14.14 -10.45 -28.12
N LEU A 98 -13.22 -11.13 -27.44
CA LEU A 98 -12.64 -12.38 -27.91
C LEU A 98 -13.69 -13.50 -27.94
N GLY A 99 -14.58 -13.55 -26.94
CA GLY A 99 -15.75 -14.44 -26.97
C GLY A 99 -16.67 -14.17 -28.16
N THR A 100 -16.90 -12.89 -28.49
CA THR A 100 -17.71 -12.51 -29.67
C THR A 100 -17.04 -12.95 -30.98
N VAL A 101 -15.74 -12.68 -31.13
CA VAL A 101 -14.95 -13.10 -32.31
C VAL A 101 -14.98 -14.63 -32.46
N SER A 102 -14.81 -15.36 -31.37
CA SER A 102 -14.89 -16.83 -31.36
C SER A 102 -16.24 -17.34 -31.83
N ASN A 103 -17.33 -16.73 -31.36
CA ASN A 103 -18.68 -17.08 -31.79
C ASN A 103 -18.87 -16.85 -33.30
N HIS A 104 -18.39 -15.73 -33.84
CA HIS A 104 -18.44 -15.46 -35.28
C HIS A 104 -17.61 -16.46 -36.10
N TYR A 105 -16.41 -16.78 -35.62
CA TYR A 105 -15.55 -17.79 -36.25
C TYR A 105 -16.24 -19.16 -36.28
N ASN A 106 -16.73 -19.63 -35.13
CA ASN A 106 -17.41 -20.92 -35.01
C ASN A 106 -18.71 -20.97 -35.84
N ALA A 107 -19.47 -19.88 -35.90
CA ALA A 107 -20.63 -19.78 -36.78
C ALA A 107 -20.24 -19.90 -38.27
N THR A 108 -19.14 -19.29 -38.68
CA THR A 108 -18.63 -19.36 -40.07
C THR A 108 -18.14 -20.76 -40.41
N VAL A 109 -17.38 -21.40 -39.51
CA VAL A 109 -16.94 -22.79 -39.66
C VAL A 109 -18.15 -23.73 -39.77
N LYS A 110 -19.18 -23.53 -38.92
CA LYS A 110 -20.42 -24.32 -38.99
C LYS A 110 -21.19 -24.09 -40.30
N ALA A 111 -21.23 -22.87 -40.83
CA ALA A 111 -21.86 -22.57 -42.12
C ALA A 111 -21.08 -23.19 -43.30
N LEU A 112 -19.76 -23.30 -43.20
CA LEU A 112 -18.93 -23.90 -44.23
C LEU A 112 -18.96 -25.44 -44.19
N VAL A 113 -18.78 -26.04 -43.01
CA VAL A 113 -18.55 -27.49 -42.81
C VAL A 113 -19.77 -28.26 -42.27
N GLY A 114 -20.79 -27.57 -41.74
CA GLY A 114 -21.96 -28.22 -41.13
C GLY A 114 -22.84 -29.02 -42.10
N GLN A 115 -23.79 -29.81 -41.58
CA GLN A 115 -24.63 -30.74 -42.38
C GLN A 115 -25.39 -30.11 -43.57
N GLN A 116 -25.77 -28.83 -43.49
CA GLN A 116 -26.37 -28.05 -44.59
C GLN A 116 -25.40 -27.02 -45.20
N GLY A 117 -24.12 -27.12 -44.88
CA GLY A 117 -23.08 -26.18 -45.22
C GLY A 117 -22.65 -26.23 -46.68
N LEU A 118 -21.81 -25.27 -47.05
CA LEU A 118 -21.29 -25.13 -48.41
C LEU A 118 -20.42 -26.31 -48.84
N HIS A 119 -19.75 -26.99 -47.91
CA HIS A 119 -18.92 -28.17 -48.20
C HIS A 119 -19.71 -29.25 -48.95
N GLY A 120 -20.87 -29.68 -48.43
CA GLY A 120 -21.69 -30.70 -49.07
C GLY A 120 -22.31 -30.26 -50.41
N LYS A 121 -22.49 -28.96 -50.64
CA LYS A 121 -22.95 -28.41 -51.93
C LYS A 121 -21.83 -28.38 -52.97
N VAL A 122 -20.61 -28.04 -52.55
CA VAL A 122 -19.41 -28.02 -53.41
C VAL A 122 -18.96 -29.44 -53.74
N GLU A 123 -19.03 -30.38 -52.78
CA GLU A 123 -18.72 -31.80 -52.99
C GLU A 123 -19.65 -32.47 -54.02
N ARG A 124 -20.96 -32.16 -53.98
CA ARG A 124 -21.90 -32.59 -55.03
C ARG A 124 -21.59 -31.99 -56.40
N PHE A 125 -20.99 -30.79 -56.45
CA PHE A 125 -20.60 -30.11 -57.68
C PHE A 125 -19.28 -30.65 -58.25
N ASP A 126 -18.36 -31.08 -57.39
CA ASP A 126 -17.10 -31.74 -57.73
C ASP A 126 -17.33 -33.08 -58.45
N GLN A 127 -18.33 -33.86 -57.99
CA GLN A 127 -18.77 -35.10 -58.65
C GLN A 127 -19.31 -34.88 -60.08
N LEU A 128 -19.73 -33.66 -60.43
CA LEU A 128 -20.35 -33.30 -61.71
C LEU A 128 -19.39 -32.54 -62.66
N SER A 129 -18.23 -32.06 -62.21
CA SER A 129 -17.38 -31.14 -62.97
C SER A 129 -15.91 -31.58 -63.03
N SER A 130 -15.40 -31.86 -64.23
CA SER A 130 -14.02 -32.36 -64.48
C SER A 130 -12.91 -31.29 -64.38
N LYS A 131 -13.13 -30.18 -63.65
CA LYS A 131 -12.25 -29.01 -63.64
C LYS A 131 -12.03 -28.37 -62.26
N VAL A 132 -11.89 -29.17 -61.21
CA VAL A 132 -11.53 -28.67 -59.86
C VAL A 132 -10.10 -29.10 -59.51
N ILE A 133 -9.25 -28.15 -59.12
CA ILE A 133 -7.79 -28.35 -58.95
C ILE A 133 -7.34 -28.14 -57.49
N LYS A 134 -8.19 -27.62 -56.59
CA LYS A 134 -7.81 -27.29 -55.21
C LYS A 134 -8.75 -27.93 -54.18
N THR A 135 -8.16 -28.62 -53.22
CA THR A 135 -8.84 -29.26 -52.08
C THR A 135 -8.98 -28.27 -50.92
N MET A 136 -10.12 -28.30 -50.22
CA MET A 136 -10.41 -27.40 -49.09
C MET A 136 -9.67 -27.87 -47.81
N PRO A 137 -9.06 -26.96 -47.04
CA PRO A 137 -8.41 -27.31 -45.77
C PRO A 137 -9.44 -27.66 -44.68
N THR A 138 -9.08 -28.59 -43.80
CA THR A 138 -9.87 -28.96 -42.61
C THR A 138 -9.89 -27.79 -41.62
N LEU A 139 -11.09 -27.38 -41.19
CA LEU A 139 -11.31 -26.31 -40.23
C LEU A 139 -11.93 -26.89 -38.96
N ASP A 140 -11.20 -26.80 -37.86
CA ASP A 140 -11.71 -27.16 -36.54
C ASP A 140 -12.30 -25.93 -35.84
N PRO A 141 -13.43 -26.09 -35.12
CA PRO A 141 -13.98 -25.01 -34.29
C PRO A 141 -13.01 -24.66 -33.16
N VAL A 142 -12.91 -23.38 -32.86
CA VAL A 142 -12.07 -22.88 -31.77
C VAL A 142 -12.88 -22.94 -30.47
N HIS A 143 -12.51 -23.84 -29.57
CA HIS A 143 -13.00 -23.85 -28.19
C HIS A 143 -12.13 -22.92 -27.34
N ILE A 144 -12.71 -21.81 -26.89
CA ILE A 144 -12.07 -20.91 -25.92
C ILE A 144 -12.68 -21.21 -24.56
N ASP A 145 -12.28 -22.32 -23.95
CA ASP A 145 -12.52 -22.53 -22.53
C ASP A 145 -11.44 -21.74 -21.79
N PHE A 146 -11.79 -20.53 -21.32
CA PHE A 146 -10.96 -19.88 -20.31
C PHE A 146 -11.11 -20.74 -19.06
N GLU A 147 -10.10 -21.58 -18.75
CA GLU A 147 -10.00 -22.32 -17.48
C GLU A 147 -9.96 -21.31 -16.33
N THR A 148 -11.15 -20.86 -15.91
CA THR A 148 -11.36 -19.89 -14.85
C THR A 148 -10.81 -20.44 -13.53
N GLU A 149 -10.79 -21.76 -13.41
CA GLU A 149 -10.25 -22.54 -12.29
C GLU A 149 -8.73 -22.33 -12.08
N ARG A 150 -7.93 -22.20 -13.15
CA ARG A 150 -6.47 -21.94 -13.02
C ARG A 150 -6.15 -20.52 -12.60
N LEU A 151 -6.99 -19.55 -12.95
CA LEU A 151 -6.82 -18.14 -12.56
C LEU A 151 -7.19 -17.92 -11.10
N VAL A 152 -8.20 -18.63 -10.59
CA VAL A 152 -8.60 -18.58 -9.17
C VAL A 152 -7.50 -19.15 -8.27
N LEU A 153 -6.79 -20.21 -8.69
CA LEU A 153 -5.69 -20.79 -7.91
C LEU A 153 -4.47 -19.85 -7.78
N ALA A 154 -4.28 -18.93 -8.72
CA ALA A 154 -3.19 -17.94 -8.67
C ALA A 154 -3.55 -16.68 -7.87
N ALA A 155 -4.84 -16.48 -7.58
CA ALA A 155 -5.37 -15.40 -6.78
C ALA A 155 -5.82 -15.93 -5.41
N GLU A 156 -4.90 -16.57 -4.68
CA GLU A 156 -5.15 -16.79 -3.24
C GLU A 156 -5.30 -15.41 -2.57
N PRO A 157 -6.34 -15.20 -1.74
CA PRO A 157 -6.49 -13.95 -1.02
C PRO A 157 -5.29 -13.81 -0.08
N ILE A 158 -4.55 -12.70 -0.22
CA ILE A 158 -3.53 -12.31 0.75
C ILE A 158 -4.25 -12.15 2.08
N SER A 159 -4.05 -13.09 3.00
CA SER A 159 -4.52 -12.97 4.37
C SER A 159 -3.84 -11.73 4.98
N GLU A 160 -4.63 -10.69 5.25
CA GLU A 160 -4.21 -9.60 6.12
C GLU A 160 -4.03 -10.17 7.53
N ASP A 161 -2.84 -10.69 7.84
CA ASP A 161 -2.43 -10.90 9.22
C ASP A 161 -2.32 -9.50 9.86
N SER A 162 -3.41 -9.12 10.53
CA SER A 162 -3.45 -7.98 11.42
C SER A 162 -2.64 -8.31 12.68
N ASP A 163 -1.32 -8.38 12.56
CA ASP A 163 -0.42 -8.29 13.72
C ASP A 163 -0.42 -6.84 14.20
N ARG A 164 -1.47 -6.50 14.94
CA ARG A 164 -1.41 -5.42 15.92
C ARG A 164 -0.50 -5.88 17.04
N ASP A 165 0.72 -5.39 16.98
CA ASP A 165 1.72 -5.42 18.04
C ASP A 165 1.13 -4.80 19.33
N GLU A 166 0.54 -5.63 20.19
CA GLU A 166 0.34 -5.30 21.60
C GLU A 166 1.56 -5.76 22.40
N GLY A 167 2.47 -4.81 22.61
CA GLY A 167 3.06 -4.48 23.91
C GLY A 167 3.41 -5.62 24.86
N VAL A 168 4.69 -6.02 24.81
CA VAL A 168 5.60 -6.19 25.95
C VAL A 168 4.96 -6.13 27.35
N THR A 169 4.81 -7.29 28.00
CA THR A 169 5.10 -7.43 29.44
C THR A 169 5.87 -8.72 29.67
N ALA A 170 7.19 -8.58 29.74
CA ALA A 170 8.05 -9.54 30.41
C ALA A 170 8.11 -9.18 31.91
N SER A 171 7.64 -10.08 32.76
CA SER A 171 8.31 -10.37 34.02
C SER A 171 7.98 -11.80 34.45
N ASP A 172 8.93 -12.64 34.09
CA ASP A 172 9.14 -14.02 34.48
C ASP A 172 9.45 -14.15 36.00
N SER A 173 9.17 -15.35 36.52
CA SER A 173 9.82 -16.01 37.67
C SER A 173 9.48 -15.61 39.12
N ALA A 174 8.76 -16.49 39.81
CA ALA A 174 9.23 -17.27 40.98
C ALA A 174 8.00 -17.92 41.68
N GLU A 175 7.79 -19.22 41.54
CA GLU A 175 8.34 -20.26 42.44
C GLU A 175 7.48 -20.46 43.71
N GLN A 176 6.67 -21.53 43.66
CA GLN A 176 6.57 -22.57 44.70
C GLN A 176 6.23 -22.15 46.14
N ALA A 177 4.97 -22.43 46.56
CA ALA A 177 4.64 -23.21 47.77
C ALA A 177 3.12 -23.20 48.07
N LEU A 178 2.48 -24.36 47.98
CA LEU A 178 1.39 -24.75 48.89
C LEU A 178 1.98 -24.91 50.31
N PRO A 179 1.24 -24.77 51.43
CA PRO A 179 -0.07 -25.42 51.60
C PRO A 179 -1.11 -24.75 52.55
N SER A 180 -2.29 -25.39 52.61
CA SER A 180 -3.05 -25.71 53.83
C SER A 180 -4.00 -24.66 54.49
N LYS A 181 -5.29 -25.01 54.42
CA LYS A 181 -6.36 -24.99 55.46
C LYS A 181 -7.13 -23.69 55.79
N SER A 182 -8.46 -23.92 55.92
CA SER A 182 -9.46 -23.33 56.85
C SER A 182 -9.64 -21.81 56.79
N GLU A 183 -10.83 -21.23 56.67
CA GLU A 183 -12.19 -21.52 57.14
C GLU A 183 -13.24 -21.13 56.09
#